data_AF-A0A6N8DPE5-F1
#
_entry.id   AF-A0A6N8DPE5-F1
#
_cell.length_a   1.000
_cell.length_b   1.000
_cell.length_c   1.000
_cell.angle_alpha   90.00
_cell.angle_beta   90.00
_cell.angle_gamma   90.00
#
_symmetry.space_group_name_H-M   'P 1'
#
loop_
_entity.id
_entity.type
_entity.pdbx_description
1 polymer ?
#
loop_
_entity_poly.entity_id
_entity_poly.type
_entity_poly.pdbx_seq_one_letter_code
_entity_poly.pdbx_strand_id
1 'polypeptide(L)'
;MRTSQERLSDALREKTETLNGERGDPNMAALRVKDLAGFTNALAGTMKTASGTKKKAATIADTLAQIGQLVNTLNDGVTALQGDMTTAQGNISTLQTDEAATKGRLDAAAGANVPGMSSTAVSAAPTQSDFNALRQDVANLHAALLALISDFS
;
A
#
# COMPACT_ATOMS: atom_id res chain seq x y z
N MET A 1 62.63 -53.99 -54.04
CA MET A 1 62.83 -52.71 -53.35
C MET A 1 61.55 -51.90 -53.46
N ARG A 2 60.99 -51.40 -52.36
CA ARG A 2 59.84 -50.45 -52.42
C ARG A 2 60.29 -49.12 -52.99
N THR A 3 59.41 -48.45 -53.74
CA THR A 3 59.70 -47.13 -54.31
C THR A 3 59.70 -46.06 -53.22
N SER A 4 60.38 -44.93 -53.45
CA SER A 4 60.40 -43.82 -52.47
C SER A 4 59.00 -43.26 -52.18
N GLN A 5 58.07 -43.33 -53.13
CA GLN A 5 56.69 -42.91 -52.91
C GLN A 5 55.92 -43.88 -51.99
N GLU A 6 56.10 -45.18 -52.15
CA GLU A 6 55.48 -46.19 -51.26
C GLU A 6 55.97 -46.05 -49.81
N ARG A 7 57.26 -45.73 -49.61
CA ARG A 7 57.81 -45.50 -48.26
C ARG A 7 57.23 -44.26 -47.60
N LEU A 8 56.99 -43.20 -48.38
CA LEU A 8 56.38 -41.96 -47.88
C LEU A 8 54.90 -42.16 -47.55
N SER A 9 54.14 -42.88 -48.40
CA SER A 9 52.73 -43.17 -48.14
C SER A 9 52.55 -44.02 -46.89
N ASP A 10 53.41 -45.03 -46.68
CA ASP A 10 53.38 -45.87 -45.48
C ASP A 10 53.68 -45.06 -44.21
N ALA A 11 54.68 -44.17 -44.27
CA ALA A 11 55.04 -43.32 -43.14
C ALA A 11 53.96 -42.28 -42.81
N LEU A 12 53.31 -41.71 -43.81
CA LEU A 12 52.19 -40.77 -43.62
C LEU A 12 50.98 -41.49 -43.05
N ARG A 13 50.68 -42.69 -43.55
CA ARG A 13 49.61 -43.54 -43.01
C ARG A 13 49.87 -43.89 -41.55
N GLU A 14 51.08 -44.36 -41.23
CA GLU A 14 51.47 -44.68 -39.85
C GLU A 14 51.35 -43.47 -38.92
N LYS A 15 51.82 -42.30 -39.35
CA LYS A 15 51.70 -41.07 -38.56
C LYS A 15 50.25 -40.65 -38.35
N THR A 16 49.40 -40.85 -39.35
CA THR A 16 47.96 -40.58 -39.27
C THR A 16 47.27 -41.56 -38.33
N GLU A 17 47.58 -42.86 -38.44
CA GLU A 17 47.08 -43.91 -37.55
C GLU A 17 47.54 -43.69 -36.09
N THR A 18 48.77 -43.23 -35.85
CA THR A 18 49.22 -42.89 -34.48
C THR A 18 48.54 -41.64 -33.91
N LEU A 19 48.30 -40.63 -34.75
CA LEU A 19 47.56 -39.43 -34.33
C LEU A 19 46.09 -39.76 -34.02
N ASN A 20 45.47 -40.63 -34.81
CA ASN A 20 44.11 -41.12 -34.60
C ASN A 20 44.00 -42.17 -33.47
N GLY A 21 45.14 -42.66 -32.95
CA GLY A 21 45.18 -43.69 -31.90
C GLY A 21 44.97 -45.13 -32.40
N GLU A 22 45.04 -45.36 -33.71
CA GLU A 22 44.84 -46.65 -34.39
C GLU A 22 46.13 -47.51 -34.45
N ARG A 23 47.34 -46.92 -34.38
CA ARG A 23 48.64 -47.62 -34.18
C ARG A 23 49.57 -46.89 -33.20
N GLY A 24 50.11 -47.60 -32.22
CA GLY A 24 50.91 -47.07 -31.09
C GLY A 24 50.71 -47.97 -29.86
N ASP A 25 51.18 -47.60 -28.66
CA ASP A 25 50.80 -48.34 -27.43
C ASP A 25 49.26 -48.27 -27.28
N PRO A 26 48.53 -49.38 -27.44
CA PRO A 26 47.07 -49.39 -27.37
C PRO A 26 46.56 -48.87 -26.04
N ASN A 27 47.35 -48.98 -24.97
CA ASN A 27 47.01 -48.45 -23.66
C ASN A 27 46.95 -46.92 -23.67
N MET A 28 47.84 -46.24 -24.40
CA MET A 28 47.86 -44.78 -24.50
C MET A 28 46.69 -44.24 -25.34
N ALA A 29 46.32 -44.94 -26.40
CA ALA A 29 45.13 -44.59 -27.18
C ALA A 29 43.85 -44.75 -26.34
N ALA A 30 43.72 -45.88 -25.64
CA ALA A 30 42.59 -46.11 -24.74
C ALA A 30 42.50 -45.09 -23.60
N LEU A 31 43.64 -44.67 -23.02
CA LEU A 31 43.69 -43.61 -22.01
C LEU A 31 43.17 -42.27 -22.54
N ARG A 32 43.60 -41.84 -23.74
CA ARG A 32 43.14 -40.58 -24.35
C ARG A 32 41.64 -40.59 -24.66
N VAL A 33 41.12 -41.71 -25.17
CA VAL A 33 39.68 -41.87 -25.44
C VAL A 33 38.88 -41.79 -24.14
N LYS A 34 39.36 -42.43 -23.08
CA LYS A 34 38.75 -42.38 -21.75
C LYS A 34 38.77 -40.96 -21.17
N ASP A 35 39.87 -40.24 -21.27
CA ASP A 35 40.00 -38.87 -20.78
C ASP A 35 39.08 -37.90 -21.56
N LEU A 36 38.99 -38.07 -22.88
CA LEU A 36 38.08 -37.28 -23.72
C LEU A 36 36.62 -37.56 -23.38
N ALA A 37 36.25 -38.81 -23.13
CA ALA A 37 34.92 -39.16 -22.65
C ALA A 37 34.63 -38.55 -21.27
N GLY A 38 35.60 -38.59 -20.35
CA GLY A 38 35.52 -37.95 -19.04
C GLY A 38 35.31 -36.43 -19.14
N PHE A 39 36.08 -35.75 -19.99
CA PHE A 39 35.94 -34.33 -20.27
C PHE A 39 34.57 -34.00 -20.86
N THR A 40 34.12 -34.76 -21.86
CA THR A 40 32.81 -34.56 -22.50
C THR A 40 31.67 -34.67 -21.49
N ASN A 41 31.73 -35.67 -20.61
CA ASN A 41 30.76 -35.86 -19.54
C ASN A 41 30.78 -34.70 -18.52
N ALA A 42 31.97 -34.23 -18.12
CA ALA A 42 32.12 -33.09 -17.21
C ALA A 42 31.58 -31.77 -17.83
N LEU A 43 31.86 -31.56 -19.13
CA LEU A 43 31.33 -30.41 -19.87
C LEU A 43 29.81 -30.46 -19.96
N ALA A 44 29.23 -31.61 -20.32
CA ALA A 44 27.78 -31.80 -20.36
C ALA A 44 27.13 -31.54 -18.98
N GLY A 45 27.75 -32.02 -17.90
CA GLY A 45 27.33 -31.74 -16.52
C GLY A 45 27.35 -30.25 -16.19
N THR A 46 28.45 -29.57 -16.54
CA THR A 46 28.60 -28.12 -16.35
C THR A 46 27.54 -27.33 -17.13
N MET A 47 27.31 -27.68 -18.40
CA MET A 47 26.30 -27.02 -19.25
C MET A 47 24.88 -27.20 -18.71
N LYS A 48 24.56 -28.39 -18.19
CA LYS A 48 23.28 -28.67 -17.54
C LYS A 48 23.09 -27.80 -16.29
N THR A 49 24.12 -27.72 -15.44
CA THR A 49 24.10 -26.86 -14.24
C THR A 49 23.96 -25.39 -14.61
N ALA A 50 24.73 -24.88 -15.57
CA ALA A 50 24.65 -23.50 -16.04
C ALA A 50 23.26 -23.15 -16.58
N SER A 51 22.65 -24.05 -17.34
CA SER A 51 21.27 -23.90 -17.83
C SER A 51 20.25 -23.85 -16.68
N GLY A 52 20.44 -24.68 -15.65
CA GLY A 52 19.62 -24.65 -14.42
C GLY A 52 19.76 -23.34 -13.66
N THR A 53 20.99 -22.85 -13.47
CA THR A 53 21.26 -21.56 -12.82
C THR A 53 20.63 -20.40 -13.60
N LYS A 54 20.73 -20.38 -14.93
CA LYS A 54 20.10 -19.36 -15.77
C LYS A 54 18.58 -19.31 -15.59
N LYS A 55 17.92 -20.47 -15.52
CA LYS A 55 16.47 -20.56 -15.26
C LYS A 55 16.12 -19.99 -13.88
N LYS A 56 16.86 -20.36 -12.84
CA LYS A 56 16.64 -19.82 -11.48
C LYS A 56 16.82 -18.31 -11.44
N ALA A 57 17.85 -17.77 -12.11
CA ALA A 57 18.09 -16.34 -12.19
C ALA A 57 16.93 -15.60 -12.87
N ALA A 58 16.35 -16.16 -13.93
CA ALA A 58 15.17 -15.60 -14.58
C ALA A 58 13.96 -15.59 -13.63
N THR A 59 13.67 -16.70 -12.94
CA THR A 59 12.60 -16.75 -11.94
C THR A 59 12.79 -15.74 -10.80
N ILE A 60 14.03 -15.54 -10.33
CA ILE A 60 14.34 -14.54 -9.31
C ILE A 60 14.07 -13.13 -9.85
N ALA A 61 14.48 -12.83 -11.08
CA ALA A 61 14.22 -11.52 -11.70
C ALA A 61 12.71 -11.24 -11.81
N ASP A 62 11.93 -12.22 -12.25
CA ASP A 62 10.47 -12.10 -12.33
C ASP A 62 9.84 -11.88 -10.94
N THR A 63 10.32 -12.63 -9.93
CA THR A 63 9.84 -12.49 -8.54
C THR A 63 10.16 -11.10 -7.99
N LEU A 64 11.36 -10.58 -8.24
CA LEU A 64 11.76 -9.24 -7.80
C LEU A 64 10.92 -8.15 -8.48
N ALA A 65 10.59 -8.31 -9.76
CA ALA A 65 9.70 -7.39 -10.46
C ALA A 65 8.29 -7.37 -9.84
N GLN A 66 7.73 -8.54 -9.51
CA GLN A 66 6.43 -8.65 -8.83
C GLN A 66 6.46 -8.04 -7.43
N ILE A 67 7.53 -8.27 -6.66
CA ILE A 67 7.72 -7.62 -5.35
C ILE A 67 7.76 -6.11 -5.50
N GLY A 68 8.47 -5.58 -6.50
CA GLY A 68 8.49 -4.14 -6.79
C GLY A 68 7.10 -3.56 -7.07
N GLN A 69 6.28 -4.27 -7.85
CA GLN A 69 4.89 -3.88 -8.09
C GLN A 69 4.05 -3.88 -6.80
N LEU A 70 4.19 -4.91 -5.96
CA LEU A 70 3.47 -4.99 -4.70
C LEU A 70 3.87 -3.85 -3.74
N VAL A 71 5.16 -3.52 -3.66
CA VAL A 71 5.65 -2.40 -2.84
C VAL A 71 5.03 -1.09 -3.30
N ASN A 72 4.96 -0.84 -4.61
CA ASN A 72 4.32 0.38 -5.13
C ASN A 72 2.82 0.43 -4.76
N THR A 73 2.09 -0.67 -4.96
CA THR A 73 0.67 -0.75 -4.57
C THR A 73 0.46 -0.48 -3.08
N LEU A 74 1.33 -1.03 -2.23
CA LEU A 74 1.27 -0.78 -0.78
C LEU A 74 1.56 0.67 -0.44
N ASN A 75 2.53 1.30 -1.11
CA ASN A 75 2.86 2.71 -0.91
C ASN A 75 1.69 3.63 -1.29
N ASP A 76 1.03 3.35 -2.41
CA ASP A 76 -0.15 4.10 -2.86
C ASP A 76 -1.30 3.93 -1.85
N GLY A 77 -1.53 2.71 -1.36
CA GLY A 77 -2.53 2.44 -0.33
C GLY A 77 -2.27 3.16 0.99
N VAL A 78 -1.01 3.21 1.44
CA VAL A 78 -0.62 3.97 2.64
C VAL A 78 -0.86 5.47 2.45
N THR A 79 -0.53 6.01 1.27
CA THR A 79 -0.75 7.43 0.94
C THR A 79 -2.24 7.78 0.97
N ALA A 80 -3.10 6.92 0.41
CA ALA A 80 -4.55 7.10 0.44
C ALA A 80 -5.08 7.11 1.89
N LEU A 81 -4.67 6.15 2.72
CA LEU A 81 -5.07 6.07 4.13
C LEU A 81 -4.63 7.29 4.94
N GLN A 82 -3.47 7.87 4.64
CA GLN A 82 -3.03 9.12 5.26
C GLN A 82 -3.96 10.29 4.92
N GLY A 83 -4.38 10.40 3.65
CA GLY A 83 -5.35 11.40 3.21
C GLY A 83 -6.73 11.26 3.88
N ASP A 84 -7.22 10.02 3.97
CA ASP A 84 -8.48 9.71 4.67
C ASP A 84 -8.39 10.08 6.15
N MET A 85 -7.26 9.78 6.81
CA MET A 85 -7.04 10.10 8.22
C MET A 85 -7.03 11.62 8.46
N THR A 86 -6.35 12.40 7.62
CA THR A 86 -6.36 13.86 7.70
C THR A 86 -7.78 14.42 7.53
N THR A 87 -8.56 13.88 6.59
CA THR A 87 -9.95 14.28 6.38
C THR A 87 -10.81 13.96 7.60
N ALA A 88 -10.68 12.76 8.16
CA ALA A 88 -11.41 12.35 9.34
C ALA A 88 -11.09 13.24 10.56
N GLN A 89 -9.81 13.60 10.74
CA GLN A 89 -9.39 14.53 11.79
C GLN A 89 -10.05 15.91 11.64
N GLY A 90 -10.12 16.43 10.42
CA GLY A 90 -10.82 17.69 10.13
C GLY A 90 -12.31 17.61 10.49
N ASN A 91 -12.99 16.55 10.04
CA ASN A 91 -14.41 16.34 10.34
C ASN A 91 -14.68 16.23 11.85
N ILE A 92 -13.82 15.52 12.60
CA ILE A 92 -13.94 15.42 14.05
C ILE A 92 -13.80 16.80 14.71
N SER A 93 -12.85 17.61 14.28
CA SER A 93 -12.68 18.97 14.80
C SER A 93 -13.90 19.86 14.56
N THR A 94 -14.54 19.74 13.38
CA THR A 94 -15.79 20.43 13.08
C THR A 94 -16.91 19.96 14.00
N LEU A 95 -17.10 18.65 14.15
CA LEU A 95 -18.12 18.08 15.02
C LEU A 95 -17.95 18.50 16.48
N GLN A 96 -16.72 18.57 16.98
CA GLN A 96 -16.44 19.05 18.34
C GLN A 96 -16.83 20.53 18.53
N THR A 97 -16.65 21.34 17.48
CA THR A 97 -17.06 22.76 17.50
C THR A 97 -18.58 22.87 17.49
N ASP A 98 -19.26 22.09 16.65
CA ASP A 98 -20.72 22.07 16.56
C ASP A 98 -21.36 21.55 17.86
N GLU A 99 -20.75 20.54 18.49
CA GLU A 99 -21.16 20.01 19.80
C GLU A 99 -21.05 21.08 20.87
N ALA A 100 -19.92 21.79 20.95
CA ALA A 100 -19.71 22.87 21.92
C ALA A 100 -20.73 24.01 21.73
N ALA A 101 -20.99 24.41 20.48
CA ALA A 101 -21.99 25.43 20.16
C ALA A 101 -23.40 24.96 20.58
N THR A 102 -23.77 23.71 20.24
CA THR A 102 -25.06 23.13 20.61
C THR A 102 -25.23 23.05 22.12
N LYS A 103 -24.17 22.67 22.84
CA LYS A 103 -24.17 22.64 24.30
C LYS A 103 -24.37 24.03 24.89
N GLY A 104 -23.68 25.04 24.39
CA GLY A 104 -23.86 26.44 24.82
C GLY A 104 -25.32 26.90 24.62
N ARG A 105 -25.91 26.59 23.47
CA ARG A 105 -27.31 26.88 23.16
C ARG A 105 -28.29 26.17 24.11
N LEU A 106 -28.00 24.91 24.45
CA LEU A 106 -28.82 24.15 25.40
C LEU A 106 -28.73 24.73 26.82
N ASP A 107 -27.51 25.07 27.25
CA ASP A 107 -27.27 25.66 28.57
C ASP A 107 -27.96 27.03 28.69
N ALA A 108 -27.94 27.86 27.63
CA ALA A 108 -28.70 29.11 27.56
C ALA A 108 -30.22 28.90 27.66
N ALA A 109 -30.75 27.93 26.90
CA ALA A 109 -32.17 27.59 26.96
C ALA A 109 -32.60 27.08 28.35
N ALA A 110 -31.75 26.27 29.00
CA ALA A 110 -32.01 25.74 30.34
C ALA A 110 -31.91 26.82 31.42
N GLY A 111 -31.06 27.83 31.23
CA GLY A 111 -30.92 28.99 32.13
C GLY A 111 -31.99 30.07 31.94
N ALA A 112 -32.81 29.98 30.89
CA ALA A 112 -33.81 30.99 30.58
C ALA A 112 -34.87 31.11 31.69
N ASN A 113 -34.99 32.30 32.28
CA ASN A 113 -36.01 32.59 33.28
C ASN A 113 -37.27 33.17 32.59
N VAL A 114 -38.39 32.47 32.68
CA VAL A 114 -39.70 33.00 32.26
C VAL A 114 -40.33 33.71 33.47
N PRO A 115 -40.50 35.04 33.44
CA PRO A 115 -41.09 35.77 34.55
C PRO A 115 -42.51 35.27 34.84
N GLY A 116 -42.86 35.16 36.13
CA GLY A 116 -44.23 34.94 36.54
C GLY A 116 -45.14 36.08 36.07
N MET A 117 -46.40 35.76 35.78
CA MET A 117 -47.41 36.76 35.38
C MET A 117 -48.10 37.34 36.62
N SER A 118 -48.29 38.65 36.61
CA SER A 118 -49.00 39.41 37.65
C SER A 118 -50.47 39.67 37.29
N SER A 119 -50.80 39.68 36.00
CA SER A 119 -52.17 39.79 35.51
C SER A 119 -52.98 38.56 35.90
N THR A 120 -54.25 38.77 36.21
CA THR A 120 -55.19 37.72 36.65
C THR A 120 -56.41 37.68 35.73
N ALA A 121 -57.25 36.66 35.90
CA ALA A 121 -58.49 36.54 35.16
C ALA A 121 -59.46 37.67 35.53
N VAL A 122 -60.03 38.35 34.53
CA VAL A 122 -60.98 39.45 34.72
C VAL A 122 -62.40 38.90 34.72
N SER A 123 -63.15 39.11 35.80
CA SER A 123 -64.54 38.61 35.98
C SER A 123 -65.61 39.70 35.93
N ALA A 124 -65.19 40.96 35.78
CA ALA A 124 -66.05 42.14 35.63
C ALA A 124 -65.52 43.02 34.47
N ALA A 125 -66.07 44.22 34.30
CA ALA A 125 -65.51 45.18 33.33
C ALA A 125 -64.03 45.47 33.67
N PRO A 126 -63.09 45.34 32.71
CA PRO A 126 -61.67 45.57 32.95
C PRO A 126 -61.39 46.96 33.51
N THR A 127 -60.52 47.01 34.50
CA THR A 127 -60.09 48.26 35.12
C THR A 127 -58.78 48.77 34.53
N GLN A 128 -58.44 50.02 34.80
CA GLN A 128 -57.13 50.59 34.46
C GLN A 128 -55.98 49.81 35.12
N SER A 129 -56.19 49.27 36.32
CA SER A 129 -55.20 48.47 37.03
C SER A 129 -54.90 47.17 36.30
N ASP A 130 -55.94 46.48 35.82
CA ASP A 130 -55.78 45.22 35.06
C ASP A 130 -54.98 45.44 33.78
N PHE A 131 -55.27 46.53 33.05
CA PHE A 131 -54.52 46.90 31.86
C PHE A 131 -53.05 47.19 32.17
N ASN A 132 -52.76 47.91 33.26
CA ASN A 132 -51.39 48.23 33.65
C ASN A 132 -50.59 46.97 34.03
N ALA A 133 -51.20 46.00 34.73
CA ALA A 133 -50.58 44.73 35.09
C ALA A 133 -50.23 43.88 33.85
N LEU A 134 -51.18 43.74 32.91
CA LEU A 134 -50.93 43.06 31.64
C LEU A 134 -49.79 43.74 30.84
N ARG A 135 -49.78 45.07 30.80
CA ARG A 135 -48.71 45.83 30.15
C ARG A 135 -47.33 45.50 30.74
N GLN A 136 -47.26 45.34 32.06
CA GLN A 136 -46.02 45.00 32.74
C GLN A 136 -45.60 43.56 32.44
N ASP A 137 -46.54 42.60 32.47
CA ASP A 137 -46.25 41.20 32.12
C ASP A 137 -45.70 41.08 30.70
N VAL A 138 -46.32 41.76 29.72
CA VAL A 138 -45.85 41.78 28.34
C VAL A 138 -44.45 42.39 28.23
N ALA A 139 -44.17 43.48 28.94
CA ALA A 139 -42.85 44.09 28.97
C ALA A 139 -41.78 43.15 29.55
N ASN A 140 -42.11 42.44 30.64
CA ASN A 140 -41.22 41.49 31.28
C ASN A 140 -40.93 40.27 30.37
N LEU A 141 -41.96 39.72 29.74
CA LEU A 141 -41.81 38.60 28.78
C LEU A 141 -40.99 39.02 27.56
N HIS A 142 -41.21 40.23 27.04
CA HIS A 142 -40.42 40.76 25.93
C HIS A 142 -38.94 40.91 26.30
N ALA A 143 -38.63 41.39 27.50
CA ALA A 143 -37.26 41.48 28.00
C ALA A 143 -36.61 40.10 28.15
N ALA A 144 -37.33 39.12 28.69
CA ALA A 144 -36.84 37.74 28.82
C ALA A 144 -36.58 37.09 27.45
N LEU A 145 -37.44 37.33 26.47
CA LEU A 145 -37.27 36.84 25.10
C LEU A 145 -36.05 37.46 24.41
N LEU A 146 -35.83 38.77 24.58
CA LEU A 146 -34.65 39.44 24.03
C LEU A 146 -33.35 38.93 24.65
N ALA A 147 -33.33 38.67 25.97
CA ALA A 147 -32.19 38.07 26.64
C ALA A 147 -31.87 36.68 26.04
N LEU A 148 -32.89 35.82 25.93
CA LEU A 148 -32.74 34.49 25.35
C LEU A 148 -32.24 34.53 23.90
N ILE A 149 -32.76 35.43 23.06
CA ILE A 149 -32.31 35.58 21.67
C ILE A 149 -30.84 36.03 21.61
N SER A 150 -30.42 36.93 22.50
CA SER A 150 -29.05 37.42 22.56
C SER A 150 -28.07 36.30 22.92
N ASP A 151 -28.46 35.38 23.78
CA ASP A 151 -27.64 34.21 24.15
C ASP A 151 -27.53 33.15 23.03
N PHE A 152 -28.37 33.24 21.99
CA PHE A 152 -28.32 32.38 20.80
C PHE A 152 -27.58 33.01 19.61
N SER A 153 -27.21 34.28 19.69
CA SER A 153 -26.60 35.08 18.62
C SER A 153 -25.08 35.03 18.66
#